data_AF-A0A967BNN4-F1
#
_entry.id   AF-A0A967BNN4-F1
#
_cell.length_a   1.000
_cell.length_b   1.000
_cell.length_c   1.000
_cell.angle_alpha   90.00
_cell.angle_beta   90.00
_cell.angle_gamma   90.00
#
_symmetry.space_group_name_H-M   'P 1'
#
loop_
_entity.id
_entity.type
_entity.pdbx_description
1 polymer ?
#
loop_
_entity_poly.entity_id
_entity_poly.type
_entity_poly.pdbx_seq_one_letter_code
_entity_poly.pdbx_strand_id
1 'polypeptide(L)' 'SIIQELGGNEEFKRIRIGIESRGELSPKQQDISSFVLSDFTEKEIPDLKKSIDEGINELKNLISN' A
#
# COMPACT_ATOMS: atom_id res chain seq x y z
N SER A 1 8.87 0.05 13.24
CA SER A 1 8.07 0.32 14.44
C SER A 1 7.24 -0.90 14.83
N ILE A 2 6.20 -1.31 14.09
CA ILE A 2 5.25 -2.35 14.53
C ILE A 2 5.91 -3.69 14.91
N ILE A 3 6.74 -4.29 14.05
CA ILE A 3 7.40 -5.58 14.33
C ILE A 3 8.29 -5.50 15.58
N GLN A 4 9.00 -4.37 15.76
CA GLN A 4 9.87 -4.14 16.91
C GLN A 4 9.05 -4.07 18.21
N GLU A 5 7.92 -3.36 18.20
CA GLU A 5 6.99 -3.30 19.34
C GLU A 5 6.36 -4.66 19.66
N LEU A 6 6.24 -5.54 18.66
CA LEU A 6 5.77 -6.92 18.84
C LEU A 6 6.90 -7.89 19.24
N GLY A 7 8.06 -7.39 19.68
CA GLY A 7 9.18 -8.24 20.13
C GLY A 7 9.85 -9.02 19.00
N GLY A 8 9.80 -8.51 17.77
CA GLY A 8 10.29 -9.20 16.58
C GLY A 8 9.30 -10.21 15.99
N ASN A 9 8.08 -10.29 16.53
CA ASN A 9 7.05 -11.19 15.98
C ASN A 9 6.53 -10.67 14.63
N GLU A 10 6.67 -11.49 13.60
CA GLU A 10 6.16 -11.23 12.26
C GLU A 10 4.83 -11.94 11.94
N GLU A 11 4.37 -12.83 12.82
CA GLU A 11 3.15 -13.63 12.70
C GLU A 11 1.89 -12.81 12.99
N PHE A 12 1.58 -11.87 12.10
CA PHE A 12 0.31 -11.15 12.10
C PHE A 12 -0.19 -10.95 10.67
N LYS A 13 -1.52 -10.96 10.52
CA LYS A 13 -2.17 -10.73 9.22
C LYS A 13 -1.87 -9.30 8.74
N ARG A 14 -1.54 -9.15 7.46
CA ARG A 14 -1.28 -7.85 6.82
C ARG A 14 -1.89 -7.86 5.42
N ILE A 15 -2.57 -6.78 5.05
CA ILE A 15 -2.97 -6.51 3.67
C ILE A 15 -1.99 -5.47 3.13
N ARG A 16 -1.40 -5.73 1.96
CA ARG A 16 -0.45 -4.83 1.30
C ARG A 16 -1.12 -4.21 0.10
N ILE A 17 -1.10 -2.87 0.02
CA ILE A 17 -1.55 -2.12 -1.15
C ILE A 17 -0.30 -1.66 -1.90
N GLY A 18 -0.13 -2.10 -3.14
CA GLY A 18 0.98 -1.66 -3.98
C GLY A 18 0.74 -0.23 -4.46
N ILE A 19 1.69 0.66 -4.22
CA ILE A 19 1.62 2.08 -4.61
C ILE A 19 2.75 2.49 -5.56
N GLU A 20 3.59 1.54 -5.96
CA GLU A 20 4.81 1.80 -6.71
C GLU A 20 4.53 1.92 -8.21
N SER A 21 4.69 3.13 -8.75
CA SER A 21 4.50 3.45 -10.17
C SER A 21 5.76 3.99 -10.86
N ARG A 22 6.91 4.05 -10.14
CA ARG A 22 8.16 4.58 -10.69
C ARG A 22 8.59 3.77 -11.91
N GLY A 23 8.76 4.46 -13.04
CA GLY A 23 9.14 3.86 -14.32
C GLY A 23 8.00 3.55 -15.28
N GLU A 24 6.73 3.63 -14.83
CA GLU A 24 5.54 3.54 -15.69
C GLU A 24 4.75 4.87 -15.72
N LEU A 25 4.38 5.42 -14.57
CA LEU A 25 3.57 6.65 -14.46
C LEU A 25 4.30 7.80 -13.76
N SER A 26 5.33 7.52 -12.96
CA SER A 26 6.12 8.50 -12.21
C SER A 26 7.61 8.54 -12.63
N PRO A 27 8.32 9.69 -12.52
CA PRO A 27 9.69 9.84 -12.97
C PRO A 27 10.64 8.83 -12.28
N LYS A 28 11.50 8.17 -13.07
CA LYS A 28 12.48 7.17 -12.60
C LYS A 28 13.50 7.66 -11.54
N GLN A 29 13.52 8.95 -11.22
CA GLN A 29 14.56 9.60 -10.43
C GLN A 29 14.12 10.07 -9.02
N GLN A 30 12.90 9.75 -8.59
CA GLN A 30 12.47 10.12 -7.25
C GLN A 30 13.03 9.17 -6.19
N ASP A 31 13.65 9.73 -5.16
CA ASP A 31 14.02 9.01 -3.94
C ASP A 31 12.77 8.35 -3.32
N ILE A 32 12.94 7.15 -2.73
CA ILE A 32 11.83 6.36 -2.18
C ILE A 32 11.06 7.16 -1.11
N SER A 33 11.77 7.87 -0.23
CA SER A 33 11.12 8.62 0.85
C SER A 33 10.28 9.76 0.29
N SER A 34 10.81 10.49 -0.69
CA SER A 34 10.09 11.53 -1.41
C SER A 34 8.88 10.98 -2.17
N PHE A 35 8.99 9.79 -2.76
CA PHE A 35 7.91 9.16 -3.51
C PHE A 35 6.71 8.84 -2.63
N VAL A 36 6.94 8.19 -1.48
CA VAL A 36 5.87 7.82 -0.54
C VAL A 36 5.17 9.05 0.07
N LEU A 37 5.85 10.20 0.11
CA LEU A 37 5.30 11.45 0.62
C LEU A 37 4.61 12.31 -0.45
N SER A 38 4.66 11.89 -1.71
CA SER A 38 4.01 12.62 -2.80
C SER A 38 2.55 12.24 -2.93
N ASP A 39 1.73 13.21 -3.36
CA ASP A 39 0.34 12.94 -3.68
C ASP A 39 0.24 12.03 -4.92
N PHE A 40 -0.77 11.15 -4.92
CA PHE A 40 -1.13 10.39 -6.12
C PHE A 40 -1.59 11.34 -7.24
N THR A 41 -1.16 11.08 -8.46
CA THR A 41 -1.61 11.80 -9.64
C THR A 41 -3.05 11.44 -9.99
N GLU A 42 -3.75 12.32 -10.73
CA GLU A 42 -5.12 12.05 -11.20
C GLU A 42 -5.25 10.75 -12.00
N LYS A 43 -4.17 10.31 -12.66
CA LYS A 43 -4.12 9.06 -13.41
C LYS A 43 -4.06 7.83 -12.50
N GLU A 44 -3.49 7.96 -11.31
CA GLU A 44 -3.35 6.87 -10.33
C GLU A 44 -4.60 6.73 -9.44
N ILE A 45 -5.39 7.79 -9.27
CA ILE A 45 -6.58 7.80 -8.41
C ILE A 45 -7.57 6.65 -8.73
N PRO A 46 -7.91 6.33 -10.00
CA PRO A 46 -8.81 5.23 -10.31
C PRO A 46 -8.29 3.88 -9.80
N ASP A 47 -7.01 3.59 -10.03
CA ASP A 47 -6.38 2.32 -9.62
C ASP A 47 -6.23 2.23 -8.11
N LEU A 48 -5.90 3.36 -7.45
CA LEU A 48 -5.87 3.46 -6.00
C LEU A 48 -7.22 3.15 -5.38
N LYS A 49 -8.30 3.76 -5.89
CA LYS A 49 -9.67 3.53 -5.40
C LYS A 49 -10.06 2.06 -5.52
N LYS A 50 -9.82 1.46 -6.69
CA LYS A 50 -10.05 0.04 -6.92
C LYS A 50 -9.29 -0.84 -5.92
N SER A 51 -8.01 -0.55 -5.70
CA SER A 51 -7.17 -1.32 -4.77
C SER A 51 -7.62 -1.20 -3.31
N ILE A 52 -8.13 -0.02 -2.92
CA ILE A 52 -8.73 0.19 -1.58
C ILE A 52 -10.00 -0.66 -1.43
N ASP A 53 -10.88 -0.64 -2.42
CA ASP A 53 -12.13 -1.41 -2.39
C ASP A 53 -11.86 -2.93 -2.32
N GLU A 54 -10.90 -3.42 -3.10
CA GLU A 54 -10.44 -4.82 -3.05
C GLU A 54 -9.86 -5.16 -1.68
N GLY A 55 -9.02 -4.28 -1.11
CA GLY A 55 -8.45 -4.47 0.23
C GLY A 55 -9.49 -4.51 1.34
N ILE A 56 -10.54 -3.68 1.26
CA ILE A 56 -11.66 -3.70 2.22
C ILE A 56 -12.44 -5.02 2.12
N ASN A 57 -12.69 -5.52 0.91
CA ASN A 57 -13.39 -6.78 0.72
C ASN A 57 -12.58 -7.96 1.27
N GLU A 58 -11.27 -7.96 1.03
CA GLU A 58 -10.38 -8.99 1.60
C GLU A 58 -10.32 -8.91 3.13
N LEU A 59 -10.30 -7.71 3.71
CA LEU A 59 -10.37 -7.53 5.15
C LEU A 59 -11.66 -8.12 5.74
N LYS A 60 -12.81 -7.89 5.08
CA LYS A 60 -14.10 -8.48 5.50
C LYS A 60 -14.05 -10.01 5.46
N ASN A 61 -13.45 -10.61 4.43
CA ASN A 61 -13.28 -12.06 4.32
C ASN A 61 -12.38 -12.63 5.43
N LEU A 62 -11.32 -11.91 5.81
CA LEU A 62 -10.40 -12.32 6.87
C LEU A 62 -10.98 -12.25 8.29
N ILE A 63 -12.01 -11.42 8.50
CA ILE A 63 -12.71 -11.26 9.78
C ILE A 63 -13.93 -12.21 9.86
N SER A 64 -14.56 -12.51 8.72
CA SER A 64 -15.74 -13.38 8.66
C SER A 64 -15.41 -14.88 8.70
N ASN A 65 -14.14 -15.25 8.58
CA ASN A 65 -13.59 -16.60 8.79
C ASN A 65 -12.91 -16.70 10.15
#